data_AF-A0A852UYR7-F1
#
_entry.id   AF-A0A852UYR7-F1
#
_cell.length_a   1.000
_cell.length_b   1.000
_cell.length_c   1.000
_cell.angle_alpha   90.00
_cell.angle_beta   90.00
_cell.angle_gamma   90.00
#
_symmetry.space_group_name_H-M   'P 1'
#
loop_
_entity.id
_entity.type
_entity.pdbx_description
1 polymer ?
#
loop_
_entity_poly.entity_id
_entity_poly.type
_entity_poly.pdbx_seq_one_letter_code
_entity_poly.pdbx_strand_id
1 'polypeptide(L)'
;MSEYGGYEEGVGVHYQGVAHGLVRWDTVSDDVHTLWTEKVERIRALNALEPWGRDTAGSAFYAAYMNGGGPEKMIEYGDGIVKTVTEAGLKVRNNIGTTRATDDRERAAMNRLIEEV
;
A
#
# COMPACT_ATOMS: atom_id res chain seq x y z
N MET A 1 19.09 46.98 -12.95
CA MET A 1 20.03 46.38 -11.98
C MET A 1 19.32 46.37 -10.64
N SER A 2 18.82 45.27 -10.09
CA SER A 2 19.02 43.84 -10.37
C SER A 2 17.71 43.11 -10.10
N GLU A 3 17.35 42.20 -10.99
CA GLU A 3 16.27 41.21 -10.83
C GLU A 3 16.47 40.39 -9.54
N TYR A 4 15.47 40.41 -8.67
CA TYR A 4 15.29 39.45 -7.58
C TYR A 4 13.90 38.83 -7.79
N GLY A 5 13.84 37.82 -8.63
CA GLY A 5 12.58 37.17 -8.99
C GLY A 5 12.88 35.77 -9.50
N GLY A 6 13.03 34.83 -8.57
CA GLY A 6 13.33 33.44 -8.90
C GLY A 6 13.43 32.59 -7.66
N TYR A 7 12.42 32.65 -6.78
CA TYR A 7 12.19 31.53 -5.88
C TYR A 7 11.70 30.41 -6.77
N GLU A 8 12.54 29.39 -6.95
CA GLU A 8 12.16 28.14 -7.59
C GLU A 8 10.81 27.70 -7.01
N GLU A 9 9.86 27.44 -7.90
CA GLU A 9 8.51 27.02 -7.56
C GLU A 9 8.61 25.60 -6.98
N GLY A 10 8.97 25.52 -5.69
CA GLY A 10 8.98 24.29 -4.93
C GLY A 10 7.58 23.69 -4.99
N VAL A 11 7.49 22.42 -5.36
CA VAL A 11 6.22 21.69 -5.40
C VAL A 11 5.62 21.69 -3.99
N GLY A 12 4.68 22.59 -3.74
CA GLY A 12 4.00 22.71 -2.45
C GLY A 12 3.19 21.44 -2.17
N VAL A 13 3.54 20.70 -1.12
CA VAL A 13 2.74 19.55 -0.68
C VAL A 13 1.46 20.05 -0.05
N HIS A 14 0.31 19.70 -0.63
CA HIS A 14 -1.00 19.93 -0.02
C HIS A 14 -1.23 18.96 1.15
N TYR A 15 -0.63 19.25 2.30
CA TYR A 15 -0.61 18.38 3.49
C TYR A 15 -2.00 17.90 3.92
N GLN A 16 -3.03 18.76 3.87
CA GLN A 16 -4.41 18.39 4.20
C GLN A 16 -5.00 17.39 3.20
N GLY A 17 -4.76 17.60 1.90
CA GLY A 17 -5.23 16.70 0.85
C GLY A 17 -4.60 15.31 0.98
N VAL A 18 -3.32 15.26 1.33
CA VAL A 18 -2.66 13.98 1.56
C VAL A 18 -3.14 13.30 2.85
N ALA A 19 -3.35 14.05 3.94
CA ALA A 19 -3.91 13.49 5.17
C ALA A 19 -5.29 12.84 4.92
N HIS A 20 -6.17 13.51 4.16
CA HIS A 20 -7.47 12.94 3.78
C HIS A 20 -7.32 11.70 2.89
N GLY A 21 -6.39 11.73 1.93
CA GLY A 21 -6.09 10.60 1.07
C GLY A 21 -5.58 9.38 1.84
N LEU A 22 -4.70 9.60 2.82
CA LEU A 22 -4.16 8.54 3.67
C LEU A 22 -5.22 7.91 4.57
N VAL A 23 -6.14 8.69 5.14
CA VAL A 23 -7.26 8.13 5.94
C VAL A 23 -8.14 7.22 5.07
N ARG A 24 -8.42 7.62 3.83
CA ARG A 24 -9.17 6.77 2.89
C ARG A 24 -8.37 5.54 2.48
N TRP A 25 -7.06 5.70 2.26
CA TRP A 25 -6.16 4.60 1.95
C TRP A 25 -6.20 3.55 3.05
N ASP A 26 -6.09 3.96 4.31
CA ASP A 26 -6.10 3.05 5.47
C ASP A 26 -7.39 2.26 5.55
N THR A 27 -8.53 2.94 5.38
CA THR A 27 -9.85 2.28 5.37
C THR A 27 -9.91 1.21 4.29
N VAL A 28 -9.50 1.56 3.06
CA VAL A 28 -9.56 0.62 1.92
C VAL A 28 -8.53 -0.50 2.06
N SER A 29 -7.33 -0.22 2.59
CA SER A 29 -6.32 -1.25 2.79
C SER A 29 -6.75 -2.26 3.86
N ASP A 30 -7.39 -1.79 4.93
CA ASP A 30 -7.91 -2.64 5.99
C ASP A 30 -9.08 -3.50 5.50
N ASP A 31 -10.00 -2.92 4.72
CA ASP A 31 -11.10 -3.65 4.08
C ASP A 31 -10.57 -4.74 3.14
N VAL A 32 -9.59 -4.39 2.29
CA VAL A 32 -8.97 -5.33 1.35
C VAL A 32 -8.24 -6.44 2.10
N HIS A 33 -7.48 -6.11 3.15
CA HIS A 33 -6.80 -7.10 3.98
C HIS A 33 -7.80 -8.07 4.62
N THR A 34 -8.85 -7.55 5.25
CA THR A 34 -9.89 -8.33 5.91
C THR A 34 -10.58 -9.26 4.93
N LEU A 35 -11.09 -8.72 3.82
CA LEU A 35 -11.77 -9.50 2.79
C LEU A 35 -10.85 -10.58 2.20
N TRP A 36 -9.59 -10.25 1.95
CA TRP A 36 -8.62 -11.20 1.44
C TRP A 36 -8.41 -12.37 2.40
N THR A 37 -8.14 -12.09 3.68
CA THR A 37 -7.97 -13.13 4.72
C THR A 37 -9.19 -14.04 4.79
N GLU A 38 -10.40 -13.48 4.83
CA GLU A 38 -11.64 -14.25 4.86
C GLU A 38 -11.79 -15.18 3.63
N LYS A 39 -11.45 -14.70 2.43
CA LYS A 39 -11.55 -15.52 1.21
C LYS A 39 -10.49 -16.62 1.18
N VAL A 40 -9.26 -16.35 1.61
CA VAL A 40 -8.20 -17.36 1.70
C VAL A 40 -8.60 -18.48 2.67
N GLU A 41 -9.08 -18.13 3.85
CA GLU A 41 -9.58 -19.11 4.83
C GLU A 41 -10.73 -19.94 4.24
N ARG A 42 -11.66 -19.30 3.53
CA ARG A 42 -12.78 -19.99 2.90
C ARG A 42 -12.31 -20.96 1.81
N ILE A 43 -11.35 -20.57 0.97
CA ILE A 43 -10.77 -21.44 -0.06
C ILE A 43 -10.12 -22.66 0.59
N ARG A 44 -9.29 -22.45 1.63
CA ARG A 44 -8.63 -23.55 2.35
C ARG A 44 -9.64 -24.50 2.99
N ALA A 45 -10.67 -23.96 3.62
CA ALA A 45 -11.75 -24.76 4.20
C ALA A 45 -12.49 -25.59 3.14
N LEU A 46 -12.80 -25.01 1.97
CA LEU A 46 -13.46 -25.73 0.88
C LEU A 46 -12.56 -26.82 0.28
N ASN A 47 -11.28 -26.55 0.10
CA ASN A 47 -10.33 -27.53 -0.43
C ASN A 47 -10.09 -28.69 0.55
N ALA A 48 -10.12 -28.42 1.85
CA ALA A 48 -9.99 -29.46 2.89
C ALA A 48 -11.16 -30.47 2.88
N LEU A 49 -12.30 -30.13 2.27
CA LEU A 49 -13.43 -31.04 2.11
C LEU A 49 -13.26 -32.03 0.95
N GLU A 50 -12.17 -31.93 0.17
CA GLU A 50 -11.92 -32.75 -1.02
C GLU A 50 -13.14 -32.85 -1.97
N PRO A 51 -13.73 -31.71 -2.40
CA PRO A 51 -15.02 -31.68 -3.09
C PRO A 51 -15.03 -32.38 -4.46
N TRP A 52 -13.87 -32.73 -4.99
CA TRP A 52 -13.67 -33.34 -6.30
C TRP A 52 -14.05 -34.83 -6.34
N GLY A 53 -14.19 -35.51 -5.20
CA GLY A 53 -14.49 -36.94 -5.17
C GLY A 53 -13.30 -37.83 -5.55
N ARG A 54 -13.46 -39.15 -5.40
CA ARG A 54 -12.36 -40.14 -5.53
C ARG A 54 -12.41 -40.98 -6.80
N ASP A 55 -13.34 -40.68 -7.71
CA ASP A 55 -13.41 -41.36 -8.98
C ASP A 55 -12.36 -40.83 -9.97
N THR A 56 -12.35 -41.39 -11.18
CA THR A 56 -11.41 -40.98 -12.24
C THR A 56 -11.57 -39.50 -12.59
N ALA A 57 -12.80 -38.99 -12.61
CA ALA A 57 -13.09 -37.59 -12.93
C ALA A 57 -12.58 -36.64 -11.85
N GLY A 58 -12.81 -36.97 -10.57
CA GLY A 58 -12.34 -36.23 -9.42
C GLY A 58 -10.82 -36.16 -9.35
N SER A 59 -10.16 -37.29 -9.60
CA SER A 59 -8.70 -37.37 -9.62
C SER A 59 -8.10 -36.51 -10.74
N ALA A 60 -8.70 -36.53 -11.93
CA ALA A 60 -8.28 -35.71 -13.06
C ALA A 60 -8.49 -34.21 -12.79
N PHE A 61 -9.64 -33.85 -12.20
CA PHE A 61 -9.90 -32.46 -11.79
C PHE A 61 -8.88 -31.99 -10.75
N TYR A 62 -8.63 -32.77 -9.71
CA TYR A 62 -7.65 -32.42 -8.68
C TYR A 62 -6.26 -32.19 -9.26
N ALA A 63 -5.81 -33.09 -10.13
CA ALA A 63 -4.52 -32.96 -10.81
C ALA A 63 -4.43 -31.67 -11.64
N ALA A 64 -5.50 -31.32 -12.37
CA ALA A 64 -5.57 -30.07 -13.13
C ALA A 64 -5.64 -28.83 -12.22
N TYR A 65 -6.43 -28.89 -11.15
CA TYR A 65 -6.62 -27.79 -10.19
C TYR A 65 -5.35 -27.48 -9.41
N MET A 66 -4.55 -28.50 -9.07
CA MET A 66 -3.27 -28.35 -8.38
C MET A 66 -2.09 -28.10 -9.34
N ASN A 67 -2.30 -28.21 -10.65
CA ASN A 67 -1.24 -28.00 -11.63
C ASN A 67 -0.68 -26.57 -11.53
N GLY A 68 0.64 -26.43 -11.62
CA GLY A 68 1.30 -25.13 -11.57
C GLY A 68 1.30 -24.44 -10.19
N GLY A 69 1.05 -25.18 -9.11
CA GLY A 69 1.05 -24.66 -7.72
C GLY A 69 -0.35 -24.43 -7.15
N GLY A 70 -1.39 -24.64 -7.95
CA GLY A 70 -2.77 -24.63 -7.51
C GLY A 70 -3.20 -23.32 -6.82
N PRO A 71 -4.19 -23.40 -5.91
CA PRO A 71 -4.71 -22.21 -5.23
C PRO A 71 -3.68 -21.54 -4.33
N GLU A 72 -2.72 -22.27 -3.76
CA GLU A 72 -1.71 -21.68 -2.87
C GLU A 72 -0.81 -20.69 -3.59
N LYS A 73 -0.50 -20.92 -4.87
CA LYS A 73 0.27 -19.93 -5.66
C LYS A 73 -0.50 -18.62 -5.85
N MET A 74 -1.81 -18.70 -6.09
CA MET A 74 -2.67 -17.52 -6.16
C MET A 74 -2.75 -16.82 -4.79
N ILE A 75 -2.82 -17.59 -3.71
CA ILE A 75 -2.84 -17.06 -2.33
C ILE A 75 -1.54 -16.31 -2.03
N GLU A 76 -0.38 -16.90 -2.34
CA GLU A 76 0.92 -16.26 -2.14
C GLU A 76 1.04 -14.92 -2.88
N TYR A 77 0.61 -14.86 -4.14
CA TYR A 77 0.62 -13.59 -4.89
C TYR A 77 -0.33 -12.56 -4.28
N GLY A 78 -1.53 -12.97 -3.87
CA GLY A 78 -2.48 -12.06 -3.23
C GLY A 78 -1.97 -11.54 -1.89
N ASP A 79 -1.34 -12.38 -1.06
CA ASP A 79 -0.69 -11.97 0.18
C ASP A 79 0.38 -10.89 -0.09
N GLY A 80 1.18 -11.06 -1.14
CA GLY A 80 2.17 -10.08 -1.57
C GLY A 80 1.56 -8.73 -1.99
N ILE A 81 0.43 -8.76 -2.71
CA ILE A 81 -0.28 -7.54 -3.13
C ILE A 81 -0.86 -6.81 -1.91
N VAL A 82 -1.58 -7.52 -1.04
CA VAL A 82 -2.20 -6.93 0.17
C VAL A 82 -1.14 -6.31 1.08
N LYS A 83 -0.02 -7.01 1.27
CA LYS A 83 1.13 -6.47 2.01
C LYS A 83 1.67 -5.20 1.37
N THR A 84 1.84 -5.19 0.05
CA THR A 84 2.37 -4.03 -0.68
C THR A 84 1.45 -2.81 -0.55
N VAL A 85 0.12 -3.00 -0.64
CA VAL A 85 -0.87 -1.93 -0.45
C VAL A 85 -0.77 -1.34 0.96
N THR A 86 -0.64 -2.20 1.98
CA THR A 86 -0.51 -1.75 3.37
C THR A 86 0.79 -0.96 3.60
N GLU A 87 1.92 -1.47 3.09
CA GLU A 87 3.23 -0.83 3.22
C GLU A 87 3.34 0.50 2.46
N ALA A 88 2.63 0.65 1.33
CA ALA A 88 2.66 1.87 0.54
C ALA A 88 2.12 3.07 1.33
N GLY A 89 1.04 2.90 2.09
CA GLY A 89 0.49 3.96 2.95
C GLY A 89 1.49 4.44 4.01
N LEU A 90 2.21 3.51 4.65
CA LEU A 90 3.30 3.80 5.59
C LEU A 90 4.44 4.58 4.94
N LYS A 91 4.88 4.18 3.74
CA LYS A 91 5.94 4.87 2.99
C LYS A 91 5.55 6.30 2.65
N VAL A 92 4.31 6.53 2.22
CA VAL A 92 3.80 7.88 1.91
C VAL A 92 3.80 8.77 3.17
N ARG A 93 3.33 8.26 4.33
CA ARG A 93 3.40 9.01 5.60
C ARG A 93 4.83 9.41 5.96
N ASN A 94 5.77 8.47 5.89
CA ASN A 94 7.15 8.71 6.26
C ASN A 94 7.81 9.75 5.36
N ASN A 95 7.57 9.68 4.05
CA ASN A 95 8.10 10.64 3.09
C ASN A 95 7.56 12.05 3.37
N ILE A 96 6.26 12.19 3.64
CA ILE A 96 5.63 13.49 3.91
C ILE A 96 6.07 14.08 5.24
N GLY A 97 6.18 13.25 6.28
CA GLY A 97 6.73 13.69 7.57
C GLY A 97 8.16 14.22 7.43
N THR A 98 8.97 13.54 6.59
CA THR A 98 10.33 13.97 6.27
C THR A 98 10.34 15.29 5.51
N THR A 99 9.53 15.43 4.45
CA THR A 99 9.41 16.67 3.67
C THR A 99 9.00 17.84 4.56
N ARG A 100 7.95 17.68 5.37
CA ARG A 100 7.48 18.72 6.28
C ARG A 100 8.55 19.18 7.27
N ALA A 101 9.29 18.23 7.86
CA ALA A 101 10.36 18.55 8.79
C ALA A 101 11.51 19.31 8.11
N THR A 102 11.77 19.05 6.83
CA THR A 102 12.74 19.81 6.04
C THR A 102 12.24 21.22 5.75
N ASP A 103 11.00 21.37 5.27
CA ASP A 103 10.38 22.68 5.02
C ASP A 103 10.39 23.57 6.27
N ASP A 104 10.03 22.99 7.44
CA ASP A 104 10.01 23.71 8.71
C ASP A 104 11.42 24.17 9.14
N ARG A 105 12.46 23.36 8.88
CA ARG A 105 13.86 23.73 9.17
C ARG A 105 14.37 24.84 8.26
N GLU A 106 14.10 24.75 6.96
CA GLU A 106 14.49 25.76 5.98
C GLU A 106 13.82 27.09 6.29
N ARG A 107 12.52 27.07 6.62
CA ARG A 107 11.78 28.26 7.03
C ARG A 107 12.35 28.89 8.29
N ALA A 108 12.68 28.09 9.30
CA ALA A 108 13.29 28.58 10.53
C ALA A 108 14.72 29.11 10.33
N ALA A 109 15.48 28.57 9.38
CA ALA A 109 16.79 29.11 8.99
C ALA A 109 16.65 30.45 8.27
N MET A 110 15.71 30.55 7.33
CA MET A 110 15.44 31.79 6.59
C MET A 110 14.97 32.92 7.51
N ASN A 111 14.07 32.64 8.46
CA ASN A 111 13.62 33.64 9.43
C ASN A 111 14.77 34.16 10.29
N ARG A 112 15.70 33.29 10.73
CA ARG A 112 16.89 33.71 11.49
C ARG A 112 17.82 34.62 10.68
N LEU A 113 18.02 34.31 9.40
CA LEU A 113 18.84 35.16 8.51
C LEU A 113 18.21 36.54 8.28
N ILE A 114 16.87 36.63 8.27
CA ILE A 114 16.16 37.92 8.14
C ILE A 114 16.26 38.74 9.44
N GLU A 115 16.29 38.11 10.61
CA GLU A 115 16.43 38.79 11.91
C GLU A 115 17.86 39.29 12.20
N GLU A 116 18.88 38.76 11.52
CA GLU A 116 20.29 39.13 11.67
C GLU A 116 20.74 40.27 10.72
N VAL A 117 19.86 40.77 9.85
CA VAL A 117 20.09 41.89 8.88
C VAL A 117 19.38 43.15 9.34
#